data_AF-A0AAV8DLJ5-F1
#
_entry.id   AF-A0AAV8DLJ5-F1
#
_cell.length_a   1.000
_cell.length_b   1.000
_cell.length_c   1.000
_cell.angle_alpha   90.00
_cell.angle_beta   90.00
_cell.angle_gamma   90.00
#
_symmetry.space_group_name_H-M   'P 1'
#
loop_
_entity.id
_entity.type
_entity.pdbx_description
1 polymer ?
#
loop_
_entity_poly.entity_id
_entity_poly.type
_entity_poly.pdbx_seq_one_letter_code
_entity_poly.pdbx_strand_id
1 'polypeptide(L)'
;MSDSEALLNRIHPWGWRLSLSVAGIPAVLFTLGALFVTETPNSLIERGHLEEGKKVLKKIRGTENVDPEFNEILKASHIAHRVKHPFRNLLLRRNRPQLVIAILLQIFQQFAGINAIVLVVFITLGFKSDASLYSAVIIGAVNVLSTLVSVYSVDRVGRRMLLLEAGVQMLLCQAIIAVIMGIKVTDQSDNLSHDWAIPTWSLGPLGWLIPSETFPLETRSAGQSVSVCVNLLFTFVIAQAFLSMLCHMKYGIFAFFSGWVVIMSIFVLLFLPETKDVPIEEMTQRVWKQHWFWKRFIDDDERTINGDV
;
A
#
# COMPACT_ATOMS: atom_id res chain seq x y z
N MET A 1 -21.43 15.35 38.38
CA MET A 1 -20.12 14.68 38.51
C MET A 1 -20.26 13.20 38.87
N SER A 2 -21.31 12.76 39.58
CA SER A 2 -21.55 11.34 39.90
C SER A 2 -22.07 10.48 38.73
N ASP A 3 -22.87 11.04 37.81
CA ASP A 3 -23.56 10.23 36.80
C ASP A 3 -22.68 9.81 35.62
N SER A 4 -21.69 10.64 35.27
CA SER A 4 -20.67 10.31 34.26
C SER A 4 -19.71 9.23 34.76
N GLU A 5 -19.33 9.26 36.03
CA GLU A 5 -18.50 8.21 36.66
C GLU A 5 -19.26 6.89 36.84
N ALA A 6 -20.56 6.95 37.15
CA ALA A 6 -21.41 5.77 37.23
C ALA A 6 -21.63 5.09 35.86
N LEU A 7 -21.74 5.87 34.78
CA LEU A 7 -21.77 5.37 33.41
C LEU A 7 -20.42 4.74 33.01
N LEU A 8 -19.30 5.42 33.28
CA LEU A 8 -17.96 4.89 33.02
C LEU A 8 -17.69 3.56 33.74
N ASN A 9 -18.10 3.45 35.02
CA ASN A 9 -17.96 2.22 35.81
C ASN A 9 -18.84 1.06 35.31
N ARG A 10 -19.99 1.33 34.69
CA ARG A 10 -20.82 0.28 34.05
C ARG A 10 -20.32 -0.10 32.66
N ILE A 11 -19.63 0.79 31.96
CA ILE A 11 -19.05 0.53 30.63
C ILE A 11 -17.75 -0.28 30.75
N HIS A 12 -17.04 -0.22 31.87
CA HIS A 12 -15.74 -0.90 32.06
C HIS A 12 -15.71 -2.40 31.69
N PRO A 13 -16.71 -3.24 32.03
CA PRO A 13 -16.75 -4.65 31.58
C PRO A 13 -17.20 -4.83 30.11
N TRP A 14 -17.87 -3.84 29.50
CA TRP A 14 -18.42 -3.88 28.13
C TRP A 14 -17.62 -3.07 27.11
N GLY A 15 -16.63 -2.29 27.53
CA GLY A 15 -15.88 -1.36 26.66
C GLY A 15 -15.19 -2.04 25.48
N TRP A 16 -14.62 -3.24 25.68
CA TRP A 16 -14.00 -4.01 24.59
C TRP A 16 -15.03 -4.49 23.56
N ARG A 17 -16.23 -4.88 24.00
CA ARG A 17 -17.33 -5.30 23.11
C ARG A 17 -17.83 -4.13 22.28
N LEU A 18 -17.96 -2.96 22.92
CA LEU A 18 -18.41 -1.75 22.25
C LEU A 18 -17.36 -1.25 21.25
N SER A 19 -16.06 -1.30 21.60
CA SER A 19 -14.96 -0.99 20.68
C SER A 19 -14.96 -1.90 19.43
N LEU A 20 -15.17 -3.21 19.60
CA LEU A 20 -15.33 -4.14 18.47
C LEU A 20 -16.62 -3.91 17.68
N SER A 21 -17.72 -3.59 18.36
CA SER A 21 -19.04 -3.38 17.71
C SER A 21 -19.06 -2.10 16.87
N VAL A 22 -18.31 -1.07 17.28
CA VAL A 22 -18.15 0.17 16.51
C VAL A 22 -17.50 -0.09 15.14
N ALA A 23 -16.66 -1.12 14.99
CA ALA A 23 -16.16 -1.54 13.68
C ALA A 23 -17.27 -2.01 12.72
N GLY A 24 -18.44 -2.40 13.25
CA GLY A 24 -19.62 -2.70 12.45
C GLY A 24 -20.24 -1.48 11.77
N ILE A 25 -20.04 -0.27 12.31
CA ILE A 25 -20.62 0.96 11.74
C ILE A 25 -20.02 1.24 10.34
N PRO A 26 -18.68 1.30 10.14
CA PRO A 26 -18.10 1.40 8.81
C PRO A 26 -18.52 0.27 7.87
N ALA A 27 -18.63 -0.97 8.36
CA ALA A 27 -19.02 -2.11 7.53
C ALA A 27 -20.45 -1.96 6.98
N VAL A 28 -21.41 -1.55 7.82
CA VAL A 28 -22.79 -1.27 7.40
C VAL A 28 -22.81 -0.10 6.42
N LEU A 29 -22.06 0.97 6.69
CA LEU A 29 -21.96 2.12 5.80
C LEU A 29 -21.41 1.74 4.43
N PHE A 30 -20.33 0.94 4.38
CA PHE A 30 -19.80 0.41 3.11
C PHE A 30 -20.79 -0.49 2.40
N THR A 31 -21.52 -1.34 3.13
CA THR A 31 -22.51 -2.25 2.54
C THR A 31 -23.68 -1.49 1.92
N LEU A 32 -24.23 -0.50 2.64
CA LEU A 32 -25.30 0.36 2.13
C LEU A 32 -24.79 1.24 0.98
N GLY A 33 -23.59 1.80 1.11
CA GLY A 33 -22.95 2.61 0.07
C GLY A 33 -22.72 1.83 -1.23
N ALA A 34 -22.32 0.56 -1.13
CA ALA A 34 -22.11 -0.31 -2.29
C ALA A 34 -23.39 -0.51 -3.12
N LEU A 35 -24.58 -0.42 -2.52
CA LEU A 35 -25.85 -0.51 -3.25
C LEU A 35 -26.12 0.74 -4.12
N PHE A 36 -25.53 1.88 -3.78
CA PHE A 36 -25.68 3.14 -4.54
C PHE A 36 -24.55 3.38 -5.55
N VAL A 37 -23.42 2.68 -5.41
CA VAL A 37 -22.28 2.81 -6.33
C VAL A 37 -22.62 2.08 -7.63
N THR A 38 -22.66 2.85 -8.72
CA THR A 38 -22.78 2.28 -10.07
C THR A 38 -21.49 1.54 -10.45
N GLU A 39 -21.62 0.43 -11.15
CA GLU A 39 -20.50 -0.37 -11.65
C GLU A 39 -19.50 0.45 -12.48
N THR A 40 -18.22 0.04 -12.45
CA THR A 40 -17.18 0.74 -13.20
C THR A 40 -17.35 0.56 -14.71
N PRO A 41 -17.05 1.58 -15.55
CA PRO A 41 -17.22 1.48 -17.00
C PRO A 41 -16.38 0.34 -17.60
N ASN A 42 -15.19 0.10 -17.05
CA ASN A 42 -14.34 -1.04 -17.43
C ASN A 42 -15.04 -2.39 -17.19
N SER A 43 -15.67 -2.58 -16.02
CA SER A 43 -16.37 -3.84 -15.73
C SER A 43 -17.63 -4.02 -16.59
N LEU A 44 -18.37 -2.94 -16.87
CA LEU A 44 -19.55 -2.99 -17.76
C LEU A 44 -19.17 -3.38 -19.18
N ILE A 45 -18.10 -2.78 -19.72
CA ILE A 45 -17.59 -3.11 -21.06
C ILE A 45 -17.10 -4.56 -21.09
N GLU A 46 -16.40 -5.01 -20.04
CA GLU A 46 -15.94 -6.40 -19.91
C GLU A 46 -17.08 -7.41 -19.85
N ARG A 47 -18.21 -7.08 -19.21
CA ARG A 47 -19.40 -7.93 -19.18
C ARG A 47 -20.25 -7.87 -20.47
N GLY A 48 -19.86 -7.04 -21.45
CA GLY A 48 -20.56 -6.88 -22.73
C GLY A 48 -21.63 -5.79 -22.76
N HIS A 49 -21.81 -5.01 -21.69
CA HIS A 49 -22.76 -3.91 -21.60
C HIS A 49 -22.17 -2.59 -22.14
N LEU A 50 -21.93 -2.56 -23.46
CA LEU A 50 -21.21 -1.46 -24.14
C LEU A 50 -21.90 -0.10 -24.01
N GLU A 51 -23.22 -0.04 -24.22
CA GLU A 51 -24.01 1.19 -24.17
C GLU A 51 -24.06 1.79 -22.76
N GLU A 52 -24.20 0.95 -21.74
CA GLU A 52 -24.19 1.38 -20.33
C GLU A 52 -22.79 1.83 -19.91
N GLY A 53 -21.75 1.08 -20.29
CA GLY A 53 -20.35 1.46 -20.05
C GLY A 53 -20.01 2.82 -20.67
N LYS A 54 -20.47 3.09 -21.90
CA LYS A 54 -20.28 4.39 -22.56
C LYS A 54 -21.03 5.52 -21.85
N LYS A 55 -22.27 5.28 -21.40
CA LYS A 55 -23.06 6.27 -20.62
C LYS A 55 -22.39 6.60 -19.28
N VAL A 56 -21.90 5.59 -18.57
CA VAL A 56 -21.17 5.78 -17.30
C VAL A 56 -19.86 6.53 -17.53
N LEU A 57 -19.12 6.20 -18.61
CA LEU A 57 -17.89 6.90 -18.96
C LEU A 57 -18.13 8.38 -19.29
N LYS A 58 -19.18 8.69 -20.07
CA LYS A 58 -19.63 10.08 -20.33
C LYS A 58 -19.96 10.81 -19.03
N LYS A 59 -20.66 10.14 -18.10
CA LYS A 59 -21.04 10.71 -16.80
C LYS A 59 -19.83 11.04 -15.92
N ILE A 60 -18.81 10.17 -15.91
CA ILE A 60 -17.60 10.35 -15.10
C ILE A 60 -16.69 11.43 -15.69
N ARG A 61 -16.48 11.44 -17.01
CA ARG A 61 -15.62 12.42 -17.69
C ARG A 61 -16.28 13.79 -17.86
N GLY A 62 -17.61 13.86 -17.84
CA GLY A 62 -18.37 15.09 -18.02
C GLY A 62 -18.31 15.64 -19.45
N THR A 63 -17.88 14.83 -20.43
CA THR A 63 -17.73 15.21 -21.83
C THR A 63 -18.39 14.18 -22.74
N GLU A 64 -18.88 14.61 -23.90
CA GLU A 64 -19.46 13.70 -24.88
C GLU A 64 -18.41 12.96 -25.72
N ASN A 65 -17.22 13.54 -25.86
CA ASN A 65 -16.13 13.02 -26.69
C ASN A 65 -15.23 12.05 -25.90
N VAL A 66 -15.82 10.91 -25.51
CA VAL A 66 -15.12 9.79 -24.84
C VAL A 66 -14.90 8.59 -25.77
N ASP A 67 -15.23 8.73 -27.06
CA ASP A 67 -15.03 7.70 -28.07
C ASP A 67 -13.59 7.15 -28.18
N PRO A 68 -12.51 7.97 -28.07
CA PRO A 68 -11.15 7.42 -28.11
C PRO A 68 -10.83 6.54 -26.90
N GLU A 69 -11.13 7.02 -25.68
CA GLU A 69 -10.94 6.25 -24.44
C GLU A 69 -11.82 4.99 -24.41
N PHE A 70 -13.08 5.10 -24.84
CA PHE A 70 -13.99 3.97 -24.95
C PHE A 70 -13.44 2.88 -25.88
N ASN A 71 -12.90 3.28 -27.04
CA ASN A 71 -12.31 2.33 -27.99
C ASN A 71 -11.04 1.66 -27.45
N GLU A 72 -10.24 2.34 -26.63
CA GLU A 72 -9.10 1.74 -25.93
C GLU A 72 -9.55 0.69 -24.91
N ILE A 73 -10.54 1.03 -24.08
CA ILE A 73 -11.11 0.10 -23.10
C ILE A 73 -11.73 -1.11 -23.81
N LEU A 74 -12.44 -0.89 -24.93
CA LEU A 74 -13.08 -1.96 -25.71
C LEU A 74 -12.05 -2.89 -26.35
N LYS A 75 -10.94 -2.35 -26.86
CA LYS A 75 -9.80 -3.16 -27.33
C LYS A 75 -9.21 -3.97 -26.18
N ALA A 76 -8.96 -3.35 -25.03
CA ALA A 76 -8.41 -4.04 -23.87
C ALA A 76 -9.35 -5.16 -23.36
N SER A 77 -10.66 -4.91 -23.35
CA SER A 77 -11.68 -5.89 -22.98
C SER A 77 -11.70 -7.10 -23.93
N HIS A 78 -11.57 -6.90 -25.24
CA HIS A 78 -11.48 -8.01 -26.19
C HIS A 78 -10.22 -8.87 -26.00
N ILE A 79 -9.08 -8.28 -25.61
CA ILE A 79 -7.88 -9.04 -25.29
C ILE A 79 -8.10 -9.81 -23.97
N ALA A 80 -8.71 -9.16 -22.97
CA ALA A 80 -9.04 -9.77 -21.68
C ALA A 80 -9.97 -10.99 -21.81
N HIS A 81 -11.02 -10.90 -22.65
CA HIS A 81 -11.95 -12.01 -22.91
C HIS A 81 -11.28 -13.24 -23.52
N ARG A 82 -10.17 -13.07 -24.25
CA ARG A 82 -9.41 -14.19 -24.81
C ARG A 82 -8.62 -14.95 -23.73
N VAL A 83 -8.43 -14.36 -22.55
CA VAL A 83 -7.70 -14.96 -21.44
C VAL A 83 -8.63 -15.74 -20.52
N LYS A 84 -8.80 -17.05 -20.80
CA LYS A 84 -9.66 -17.94 -20.00
C LYS A 84 -9.13 -18.25 -18.58
N HIS A 85 -7.83 -18.05 -18.32
CA HIS A 85 -7.20 -18.39 -17.03
C HIS A 85 -6.29 -17.27 -16.49
N PRO A 86 -6.84 -16.28 -15.75
CA PRO A 86 -6.10 -15.11 -15.27
C PRO A 86 -4.88 -15.44 -14.41
N PHE A 87 -4.98 -16.43 -13.51
CA PHE A 87 -3.87 -16.85 -12.65
C PHE A 87 -2.73 -17.53 -13.43
N ARG A 88 -3.05 -18.33 -14.45
CA ARG A 88 -2.03 -18.96 -15.30
C ARG A 88 -1.38 -17.92 -16.21
N ASN A 89 -2.17 -16.94 -16.67
CA ASN A 89 -1.69 -15.81 -17.47
C ASN A 89 -0.80 -14.86 -16.65
N LEU A 90 -1.03 -14.73 -15.35
CA LEU A 90 -0.19 -13.94 -14.43
C LEU A 90 1.24 -14.49 -14.31
N LEU A 91 1.39 -15.82 -14.40
CA LEU A 91 2.69 -16.51 -14.36
C LEU A 91 3.46 -16.48 -15.71
N LEU A 92 2.82 -16.01 -16.79
CA LEU A 92 3.45 -15.88 -18.09
C LEU A 92 4.55 -14.83 -18.07
N ARG A 93 5.52 -15.02 -18.97
CA ARG A 93 6.75 -14.24 -19.02
C ARG A 93 6.50 -12.74 -19.23
N ARG A 94 5.51 -12.37 -20.06
CA ARG A 94 5.06 -10.98 -20.27
C ARG A 94 4.60 -10.25 -19.00
N ASN A 95 4.02 -10.97 -18.03
CA ASN A 95 3.44 -10.40 -16.81
C ASN A 95 4.37 -10.52 -15.59
N ARG A 96 5.54 -11.15 -15.74
CA ARG A 96 6.53 -11.33 -14.65
C ARG A 96 7.05 -10.00 -14.09
N PRO A 97 7.39 -8.98 -14.91
CA PRO A 97 7.87 -7.71 -14.38
C PRO A 97 6.87 -7.08 -13.40
N GLN A 98 5.59 -7.05 -13.79
CA GLN A 98 4.49 -6.52 -13.00
C GLN A 98 4.30 -7.32 -11.71
N LEU A 99 4.27 -8.66 -11.83
CA LEU A 99 4.09 -9.55 -10.69
C LEU A 99 5.23 -9.43 -9.68
N VAL A 100 6.48 -9.41 -10.15
CA VAL A 100 7.67 -9.32 -9.29
C VAL A 100 7.71 -7.99 -8.55
N ILE A 101 7.46 -6.86 -9.23
CA ILE A 101 7.39 -5.57 -8.57
C ILE A 101 6.27 -5.54 -7.53
N ALA A 102 5.07 -6.02 -7.88
CA ALA A 102 3.94 -6.01 -6.97
C ALA A 102 4.16 -6.88 -5.72
N ILE A 103 4.81 -8.04 -5.86
CA ILE A 103 5.15 -8.91 -4.73
C ILE A 103 6.25 -8.28 -3.88
N LEU A 104 7.35 -7.85 -4.51
CA LEU A 104 8.51 -7.30 -3.79
C LEU A 104 8.17 -6.00 -3.06
N LEU A 105 7.34 -5.13 -3.65
CA LEU A 105 6.86 -3.93 -2.95
C LEU A 105 6.10 -4.28 -1.67
N GLN A 106 5.24 -5.32 -1.69
CA GLN A 106 4.50 -5.70 -0.48
C GLN A 106 5.40 -6.35 0.57
N ILE A 107 6.42 -7.09 0.14
CA ILE A 107 7.45 -7.62 1.03
C ILE A 107 8.21 -6.45 1.67
N PHE A 108 8.76 -5.55 0.86
CA PHE A 108 9.52 -4.40 1.35
C PHE A 108 8.70 -3.49 2.26
N GLN A 109 7.40 -3.31 2.00
CA GLN A 109 6.52 -2.56 2.89
C GLN A 109 6.38 -3.19 4.28
N GLN A 110 6.41 -4.52 4.40
CA GLN A 110 6.38 -5.20 5.70
C GLN A 110 7.75 -5.21 6.37
N PHE A 111 8.82 -5.44 5.61
CA PHE A 111 10.21 -5.39 6.10
C PHE A 111 10.70 -3.97 6.38
N ALA A 112 9.99 -2.95 5.92
CA ALA A 112 10.15 -1.57 6.37
C ALA A 112 9.79 -1.38 7.85
N GLY A 113 9.05 -2.33 8.44
CA GLY A 113 8.81 -2.37 9.87
C GLY A 113 7.80 -1.34 10.38
N ILE A 114 6.93 -0.77 9.53
CA ILE A 114 5.89 0.18 9.96
C ILE A 114 5.04 -0.41 11.11
N ASN A 115 4.56 -1.64 10.94
CA ASN A 115 3.76 -2.33 11.96
C ASN A 115 4.55 -2.57 13.27
N ALA A 116 5.84 -2.85 13.15
CA ALA A 116 6.75 -3.04 14.27
C ALA A 116 7.03 -1.72 15.01
N ILE A 117 7.34 -0.65 14.29
CA ILE A 117 7.68 0.68 14.84
C ILE A 117 6.49 1.25 15.60
N VAL A 118 5.28 1.17 15.03
CA VAL A 118 4.06 1.64 15.71
C VAL A 118 3.88 0.93 17.06
N LEU A 119 4.12 -0.39 17.09
CA LEU A 119 4.04 -1.17 18.34
C LEU A 119 5.12 -0.77 19.35
N VAL A 120 6.37 -0.54 18.92
CA VAL A 120 7.44 -0.07 19.84
C VAL A 120 7.13 1.31 20.38
N VAL A 121 6.68 2.23 19.54
CA VAL A 121 6.34 3.59 19.98
C VAL A 121 5.24 3.53 21.02
N PHE A 122 4.26 2.65 20.85
CA PHE A 122 3.20 2.44 21.83
C PHE A 122 3.73 1.91 23.18
N ILE A 123 4.69 0.99 23.17
CA ILE A 123 5.28 0.39 24.39
C ILE A 123 6.28 1.35 25.07
N THR A 124 7.13 2.02 24.29
CA THR A 124 8.20 2.90 24.81
C THR A 124 7.68 4.23 25.31
N LEU A 125 6.54 4.69 24.80
CA LEU A 125 5.92 5.92 25.30
C LEU A 125 5.30 5.75 26.68
N GLY A 126 5.04 4.53 27.18
CA GLY A 126 5.08 4.14 28.60
C GLY A 126 4.46 5.06 29.67
N PHE A 127 3.66 6.06 29.31
CA PHE A 127 3.03 6.95 30.26
C PHE A 127 1.80 6.25 30.81
N LYS A 128 1.53 6.45 32.11
CA LYS A 128 0.30 6.00 32.79
C LYS A 128 -0.89 6.07 31.83
N SER A 129 -1.60 4.95 31.70
CA SER A 129 -2.74 4.62 30.82
C SER A 129 -3.34 5.76 29.97
N ASP A 130 -3.70 6.89 30.57
CA ASP A 130 -4.31 8.05 29.91
C ASP A 130 -3.42 8.70 28.84
N ALA A 131 -2.11 8.84 29.07
CA ALA A 131 -1.21 9.49 28.12
C ALA A 131 -0.86 8.61 26.91
N SER A 132 -0.91 7.28 27.04
CA SER A 132 -0.75 6.35 25.90
C SER A 132 -1.85 6.51 24.85
N LEU A 133 -3.09 6.79 25.29
CA LEU A 133 -4.24 7.03 24.43
C LEU A 133 -4.07 8.34 23.65
N TYR A 134 -3.62 9.42 24.30
CA TYR A 134 -3.34 10.69 23.63
C TYR A 134 -2.26 10.55 22.56
N SER A 135 -1.18 9.81 22.82
CA SER A 135 -0.13 9.56 21.83
C SER A 135 -0.64 8.76 20.62
N ALA A 136 -1.49 7.76 20.82
CA ALA A 136 -2.09 7.00 19.72
C ALA A 136 -2.99 7.88 18.83
N VAL A 137 -3.76 8.78 19.44
CA VAL A 137 -4.58 9.75 18.71
C VAL A 137 -3.71 10.70 17.89
N ILE A 138 -2.61 11.22 18.46
CA ILE A 138 -1.67 12.10 17.75
C ILE A 138 -1.03 11.37 16.56
N ILE A 139 -0.53 10.14 16.76
CA ILE A 139 0.04 9.31 15.68
C ILE A 139 -0.99 9.06 14.58
N GLY A 140 -2.23 8.74 14.96
CA GLY A 140 -3.34 8.55 14.02
C GLY A 140 -3.63 9.82 13.21
N ALA A 141 -3.69 10.98 13.87
CA ALA A 141 -3.93 12.27 13.20
C ALA A 141 -2.79 12.64 12.23
N VAL A 142 -1.53 12.47 12.66
CA VAL A 142 -0.36 12.68 11.80
C VAL A 142 -0.38 11.75 10.59
N ASN A 143 -0.77 10.48 10.77
CA ASN A 143 -0.89 9.52 9.67
C ASN A 143 -1.98 9.94 8.66
N VAL A 144 -3.13 10.43 9.12
CA VAL A 144 -4.20 10.94 8.23
C VAL A 144 -3.71 12.16 7.45
N LEU A 145 -3.12 13.15 8.13
CA LEU A 145 -2.59 14.36 7.48
C LEU A 145 -1.48 14.02 6.47
N SER A 146 -0.57 13.14 6.84
CA SER A 146 0.50 12.66 5.95
C SER A 146 -0.08 11.94 4.72
N THR A 147 -1.12 11.13 4.89
CA THR A 147 -1.78 10.45 3.77
C THR A 147 -2.39 11.47 2.80
N LEU A 148 -3.03 12.53 3.30
CA LEU A 148 -3.57 13.60 2.45
C LEU A 148 -2.47 14.31 1.64
N VAL A 149 -1.33 14.61 2.28
CA VAL A 149 -0.17 15.21 1.61
C VAL A 149 0.38 14.27 0.54
N SER A 150 0.44 12.96 0.81
CA SER A 150 0.89 11.95 -0.15
C SER A 150 -0.04 11.86 -1.36
N VAL A 151 -1.36 11.83 -1.14
CA VAL A 151 -2.36 11.83 -2.22
C VAL A 151 -2.26 13.08 -3.09
N TYR A 152 -2.03 14.25 -2.50
CA TYR A 152 -1.84 15.47 -3.30
C TYR A 152 -0.51 15.48 -4.07
N SER A 153 0.54 14.92 -3.48
CA SER A 153 1.89 14.95 -4.04
C SER A 153 2.12 13.87 -5.10
N VAL A 154 1.37 12.75 -5.09
CA VAL A 154 1.61 11.59 -5.97
C VAL A 154 1.49 11.92 -7.45
N ASP A 155 0.53 12.76 -7.81
CA ASP A 155 0.34 13.16 -9.19
C ASP A 155 1.30 14.28 -9.60
N ARG A 156 1.87 15.04 -8.66
CA ARG A 156 2.84 16.10 -8.96
C ARG A 156 4.28 15.59 -9.07
N VAL A 157 4.74 14.86 -8.07
CA VAL A 157 6.14 14.45 -7.90
C VAL A 157 6.43 13.13 -8.64
N GLY A 158 5.43 12.27 -8.80
CA GLY A 158 5.60 10.93 -9.35
C GLY A 158 5.75 9.87 -8.25
N ARG A 159 5.45 8.62 -8.62
CA ARG A 159 5.35 7.50 -7.68
C ARG A 159 6.73 7.06 -7.20
N ARG A 160 7.71 7.03 -8.11
CA ARG A 160 9.07 6.57 -7.81
C ARG A 160 9.80 7.53 -6.88
N MET A 161 9.74 8.82 -7.14
CA MET A 161 10.41 9.83 -6.30
C MET A 161 9.83 9.87 -4.89
N LEU A 162 8.51 9.74 -4.74
CA LEU A 162 7.89 9.69 -3.41
C LEU A 162 8.26 8.43 -2.63
N LEU A 163 8.35 7.26 -3.29
CA LEU A 163 8.82 6.05 -2.63
C LEU A 163 10.27 6.19 -2.13
N LEU A 164 11.12 6.89 -2.88
CA LEU A 164 12.52 7.12 -2.49
C LEU A 164 12.64 8.15 -1.38
N GLU A 165 11.90 9.26 -1.47
CA GLU A 165 11.85 10.28 -0.42
C GLU A 165 11.39 9.66 0.91
N ALA A 166 10.30 8.89 0.87
CA ALA A 166 9.77 8.26 2.05
C ALA A 166 10.66 7.09 2.54
N GLY A 167 11.42 6.43 1.65
CA GLY A 167 12.50 5.51 2.03
C GLY A 167 13.62 6.20 2.80
N VAL A 168 14.09 7.36 2.33
CA VAL A 168 15.10 8.18 3.03
C VAL A 168 14.58 8.67 4.37
N GLN A 169 13.34 9.17 4.43
CA GLN A 169 12.72 9.62 5.67
C GLN A 169 12.63 8.48 6.69
N MET A 170 12.23 7.28 6.24
CA MET A 170 12.12 6.13 7.13
C MET A 170 13.48 5.64 7.64
N LEU A 171 14.53 5.69 6.80
CA LEU A 171 15.90 5.43 7.23
C LEU A 171 16.35 6.40 8.33
N LEU A 172 16.08 7.70 8.15
CA LEU A 172 16.42 8.73 9.13
C LEU A 172 15.66 8.49 10.45
N CYS A 173 14.36 8.21 10.38
CA CYS A 173 13.54 7.94 11.56
C CYS A 173 14.04 6.69 12.31
N GLN A 174 14.34 5.61 11.60
CA GLN A 174 14.86 4.38 12.19
C GLN A 174 16.25 4.58 12.81
N ALA A 175 17.12 5.36 12.16
CA ALA A 175 18.43 5.69 12.70
C ALA A 175 18.31 6.49 14.01
N ILE A 176 17.42 7.48 14.06
CA ILE A 176 17.18 8.28 15.27
C ILE A 176 16.64 7.40 16.40
N ILE A 177 15.63 6.56 16.13
CA ILE A 177 15.07 5.66 17.14
C ILE A 177 16.12 4.64 17.62
N ALA A 178 16.97 4.12 16.72
CA ALA A 178 18.05 3.21 17.06
C ALA A 178 19.06 3.85 18.02
N VAL A 179 19.48 5.10 17.74
CA VAL A 179 20.41 5.86 18.60
C VAL A 179 19.79 6.11 19.97
N ILE A 180 18.53 6.53 20.01
CA ILE A 180 17.83 6.85 21.26
C ILE A 180 17.63 5.60 22.11
N MET A 181 17.24 4.48 21.52
CA MET A 181 17.13 3.21 22.23
C MET A 181 18.50 2.69 22.69
N GLY A 182 19.56 2.91 21.90
CA GLY A 182 20.94 2.57 22.30
C GLY A 182 21.42 3.34 23.53
N ILE A 183 21.12 4.64 23.59
CA ILE A 183 21.45 5.50 24.75
C ILE A 183 20.58 5.12 25.96
N LYS A 184 19.26 4.95 25.78
CA LYS A 184 18.33 4.57 26.86
C LYS A 184 18.60 3.20 27.50
N VAL A 185 19.12 2.22 26.74
CA VAL A 185 19.49 0.91 27.30
C VAL A 185 20.76 1.00 28.16
N THR A 186 21.57 2.04 27.97
CA THR A 186 22.81 2.27 28.72
C THR A 186 22.60 3.15 29.95
N ASP A 187 21.69 4.13 29.88
CA ASP A 187 21.35 5.01 31.00
C ASP A 187 19.98 4.65 31.59
N GLN A 188 19.99 4.03 32.78
CA GLN A 188 18.82 3.63 33.55
C GLN A 188 18.17 4.83 34.28
N SER A 189 18.12 6.01 33.63
CA SER A 189 17.63 7.25 34.25
C SER A 189 16.27 7.68 33.68
N ASP A 190 15.30 7.75 34.58
CA ASP A 190 13.88 8.07 34.37
C ASP A 190 13.60 9.56 34.04
N ASN A 191 14.53 10.25 33.38
CA ASN A 191 14.38 11.68 33.07
C ASN A 191 13.95 11.89 31.60
N LEU A 192 12.64 11.86 31.39
CA LEU A 192 12.01 12.32 30.15
C LEU A 192 11.81 13.84 30.20
N SER A 193 12.75 14.60 29.63
CA SER A 193 12.50 15.99 29.25
C SER A 193 12.42 16.13 27.73
N HIS A 194 11.22 16.53 27.28
CA HIS A 194 10.90 17.32 26.09
C HIS A 194 10.91 16.67 24.68
N ASP A 195 9.72 16.74 24.06
CA ASP A 195 9.43 17.03 22.65
C ASP A 195 10.35 16.47 21.57
N TRP A 196 10.06 15.26 21.11
CA TRP A 196 10.27 14.96 19.69
C TRP A 196 9.22 13.96 19.21
N ALA A 197 8.01 14.46 18.95
CA ALA A 197 7.12 13.78 18.03
C ALA A 197 7.74 13.92 16.63
N ILE A 198 8.57 12.97 16.20
CA ILE A 198 9.01 12.95 14.81
C ILE A 198 7.78 12.57 13.96
N PRO A 199 7.32 13.46 13.07
CA PRO A 199 6.27 13.10 12.14
C PRO A 199 6.84 12.06 11.17
N THR A 200 6.48 10.81 11.38
CA THR A 200 6.69 9.75 10.39
C THR A 200 5.66 9.96 9.30
N TRP A 201 6.08 10.47 8.14
CA TRP A 201 5.22 10.45 6.98
C TRP A 201 5.13 9.01 6.49
N SER A 202 3.90 8.56 6.28
CA SER A 202 3.62 7.14 6.07
C SER A 202 3.76 6.79 4.60
N LEU A 203 4.57 5.77 4.32
CA LEU A 203 4.68 5.06 3.05
C LEU A 203 3.39 4.30 2.65
N GLY A 204 2.34 4.38 3.47
CA GLY A 204 1.12 3.58 3.37
C GLY A 204 0.46 3.54 1.99
N PRO A 205 0.17 4.68 1.32
CA PRO A 205 -0.69 4.67 0.13
C PRO A 205 0.01 4.15 -1.14
N LEU A 206 1.32 4.35 -1.28
CA LEU A 206 2.05 4.02 -2.51
C LEU A 206 2.23 2.52 -2.72
N GLY A 207 2.38 1.75 -1.63
CA GLY A 207 2.48 0.29 -1.70
C GLY A 207 1.23 -0.38 -2.25
N TRP A 208 0.05 0.23 -2.09
CA TRP A 208 -1.21 -0.27 -2.66
C TRP A 208 -1.51 0.30 -4.05
N LEU A 209 -1.12 1.56 -4.30
CA LEU A 209 -1.37 2.23 -5.57
C LEU A 209 -0.58 1.60 -6.73
N ILE A 210 0.72 1.38 -6.56
CA ILE A 210 1.60 0.94 -7.65
C ILE A 210 1.20 -0.43 -8.20
N PRO A 211 0.93 -1.46 -7.38
CA PRO A 211 0.39 -2.71 -7.89
C PRO A 211 -0.89 -2.52 -8.72
N SER A 212 -1.75 -1.56 -8.36
CA SER A 212 -3.03 -1.34 -9.06
C SER A 212 -2.86 -0.69 -10.44
N GLU A 213 -1.87 0.21 -10.57
CA GLU A 213 -1.51 0.88 -11.84
C GLU A 213 -0.69 -0.02 -12.76
N THR A 214 0.04 -0.98 -12.20
CA THR A 214 1.02 -1.78 -12.93
C THR A 214 0.41 -2.97 -13.68
N PHE A 215 -0.65 -3.57 -13.15
CA PHE A 215 -1.26 -4.76 -13.78
C PHE A 215 -2.18 -4.38 -14.96
N PRO A 216 -2.10 -5.12 -16.09
CA PRO A 216 -3.07 -4.98 -17.17
C PRO A 216 -4.45 -5.47 -16.74
N LEU A 217 -5.50 -4.97 -17.39
CA LEU A 217 -6.91 -5.23 -17.03
C LEU A 217 -7.22 -6.73 -16.81
N GLU A 218 -6.72 -7.61 -17.68
CA GLU A 218 -6.97 -9.06 -17.67
C GLU A 218 -6.44 -9.78 -16.42
N THR A 219 -5.33 -9.29 -15.84
CA THR A 219 -4.66 -9.94 -14.71
C THR A 219 -4.65 -9.07 -13.45
N ARG A 220 -5.27 -7.88 -13.50
CA ARG A 220 -5.32 -6.94 -12.37
C ARG A 220 -5.96 -7.55 -11.13
N SER A 221 -7.13 -8.15 -11.24
CA SER A 221 -7.82 -8.75 -10.08
C SER A 221 -7.01 -9.90 -9.46
N ALA A 222 -6.44 -10.77 -10.30
CA ALA A 222 -5.58 -11.87 -9.87
C ALA A 222 -4.27 -11.35 -9.23
N GLY A 223 -3.62 -10.37 -9.84
CA GLY A 223 -2.40 -9.74 -9.35
C GLY A 223 -2.60 -9.05 -8.00
N GLN A 224 -3.69 -8.28 -7.85
CA GLN A 224 -4.06 -7.66 -6.58
C GLN A 224 -4.31 -8.69 -5.49
N SER A 225 -4.99 -9.79 -5.81
CA SER A 225 -5.24 -10.87 -4.85
C SER A 225 -3.93 -11.49 -4.34
N VAL A 226 -2.95 -11.69 -5.24
CA VAL A 226 -1.61 -12.18 -4.86
C VAL A 226 -0.88 -11.15 -4.00
N SER A 227 -0.90 -9.87 -4.36
CA SER A 227 -0.30 -8.80 -3.56
C SER A 227 -0.89 -8.73 -2.15
N VAL A 228 -2.21 -8.81 -2.00
CA VAL A 228 -2.88 -8.85 -0.68
C VAL A 228 -2.45 -10.09 0.10
N CYS A 229 -2.43 -11.26 -0.54
CA CYS A 229 -2.01 -12.52 0.10
C CYS A 229 -0.58 -12.43 0.63
N VAL A 230 0.36 -11.94 -0.19
CA VAL A 230 1.76 -11.73 0.22
C VAL A 230 1.86 -10.70 1.34
N ASN A 231 1.13 -9.59 1.24
CA ASN A 231 1.13 -8.56 2.28
C ASN A 231 0.67 -9.12 3.64
N LEU A 232 -0.44 -9.86 3.67
CA LEU A 232 -0.96 -10.49 4.89
C LEU A 232 -0.01 -11.56 5.43
N LEU A 233 0.56 -12.39 4.55
CA LEU A 233 1.52 -13.42 4.94
C LEU A 233 2.74 -12.80 5.64
N PHE A 234 3.35 -11.77 5.04
CA PHE A 234 4.52 -11.12 5.64
C PHE A 234 4.18 -10.26 6.84
N THR A 235 2.96 -9.69 6.91
CA THR A 235 2.46 -9.06 8.13
C THR A 235 2.44 -10.07 9.28
N PHE A 236 1.92 -11.28 9.05
CA PHE A 236 1.91 -12.35 10.04
C PHE A 236 3.33 -12.79 10.45
N VAL A 237 4.22 -13.02 9.47
CA VAL A 237 5.61 -13.43 9.73
C VAL A 237 6.34 -12.39 10.58
N ILE A 238 6.26 -11.11 10.21
CA ILE A 238 6.91 -10.04 10.97
C ILE A 238 6.27 -9.92 12.36
N ALA A 239 4.94 -9.94 12.48
CA ALA A 239 4.27 -9.84 13.78
C ALA A 239 4.69 -10.95 14.76
N GLN A 240 4.82 -12.20 14.27
CA GLN A 240 5.28 -13.33 15.09
C GLN A 240 6.76 -13.23 15.46
N ALA A 241 7.61 -12.86 14.49
CA ALA A 241 9.05 -12.76 14.71
C ALA A 241 9.45 -11.54 15.55
N PHE A 242 8.65 -10.47 15.51
CA PHE A 242 9.00 -9.15 16.04
C PHE A 242 9.32 -9.17 17.54
N LEU A 243 8.48 -9.80 18.36
CA LEU A 243 8.70 -9.88 19.80
C LEU A 243 10.00 -10.63 20.14
N SER A 244 10.26 -11.73 19.43
CA SER A 244 11.49 -12.52 19.60
C SER A 244 12.74 -11.72 19.19
N MET A 245 12.66 -10.98 18.07
CA MET A 245 13.73 -10.09 17.61
C MET A 245 13.98 -8.95 18.59
N LEU A 246 12.95 -8.37 19.20
CA LEU A 246 13.11 -7.34 20.22
C LEU A 246 13.87 -7.86 21.45
N CYS A 247 13.52 -9.05 21.94
CA CYS A 247 14.15 -9.62 23.13
C CYS A 247 15.64 -9.94 22.92
N HIS A 248 16.03 -10.46 21.74
CA HIS A 248 17.41 -10.89 21.49
C HIS A 248 18.28 -9.79 20.89
N MET A 249 17.74 -8.97 19.98
CA MET A 249 18.53 -8.00 19.20
C MET A 249 18.43 -6.57 19.73
N LYS A 250 17.54 -6.26 20.68
CA LYS A 250 17.34 -4.91 21.28
C LYS A 250 17.42 -3.78 20.23
N TYR A 251 18.53 -3.05 20.16
CA TYR A 251 18.76 -1.95 19.21
C TYR A 251 19.04 -2.41 17.77
N GLY A 252 19.58 -3.63 17.60
CA GLY A 252 19.92 -4.23 16.32
C GLY A 252 18.69 -4.49 15.42
N ILE A 253 17.48 -4.50 15.97
CA ILE A 253 16.25 -4.63 15.19
C ILE A 253 16.02 -3.42 14.26
N PHE A 254 16.39 -2.22 14.71
CA PHE A 254 16.26 -1.01 13.90
C PHE A 254 17.30 -0.97 12.79
N ALA A 255 18.51 -1.47 13.06
CA ALA A 255 19.55 -1.65 12.04
C ALA A 255 19.13 -2.69 10.99
N PHE A 256 18.48 -3.79 11.41
CA PHE A 256 17.92 -4.79 10.51
C PHE A 256 16.86 -4.19 9.57
N PHE A 257 15.89 -3.46 10.11
CA PHE A 257 14.87 -2.79 9.29
C PHE A 257 15.50 -1.72 8.39
N SER A 258 16.44 -0.93 8.89
CA SER A 258 17.15 0.10 8.11
C SER A 258 17.88 -0.52 6.90
N GLY A 259 18.56 -1.65 7.10
CA GLY A 259 19.16 -2.40 5.99
C GLY A 259 18.15 -2.79 4.90
N TRP A 260 16.96 -3.25 5.29
CA TRP A 260 15.89 -3.57 4.34
C TRP A 260 15.34 -2.35 3.61
N VAL A 261 15.25 -1.19 4.27
CA VAL A 261 14.82 0.06 3.62
C VAL A 261 15.86 0.54 2.59
N VAL A 262 17.16 0.37 2.85
CA VAL A 262 18.20 0.64 1.85
C VAL A 262 18.04 -0.29 0.65
N ILE A 263 17.86 -1.60 0.87
CA ILE A 263 17.66 -2.58 -0.20
C ILE A 263 16.42 -2.23 -1.03
N MET A 264 15.31 -1.89 -0.38
CA MET A 264 14.10 -1.41 -1.04
C MET A 264 14.38 -0.17 -1.89
N SER A 265 15.08 0.83 -1.34
CA SER A 265 15.38 2.08 -2.04
C SER A 265 16.24 1.85 -3.28
N ILE A 266 17.24 0.97 -3.19
CA ILE A 266 18.07 0.55 -4.34
C ILE A 266 17.20 -0.18 -5.37
N PHE A 267 16.31 -1.07 -4.93
CA PHE A 267 15.41 -1.78 -5.83
C PHE A 267 14.48 -0.82 -6.59
N VAL A 268 13.89 0.15 -5.90
CA VAL A 268 13.04 1.20 -6.50
C VAL A 268 13.84 2.09 -7.46
N LEU A 269 15.11 2.39 -7.14
CA LEU A 269 15.98 3.13 -8.05
C LEU A 269 16.29 2.34 -9.33
N LEU A 270 16.52 1.03 -9.27
CA LEU A 270 17.01 0.27 -10.42
C LEU A 270 15.90 -0.38 -11.26
N PHE A 271 14.81 -0.80 -10.63
CA PHE A 271 13.82 -1.68 -11.24
C PHE A 271 12.42 -1.10 -11.34
N LEU A 272 12.09 -0.06 -10.56
CA LEU A 272 10.78 0.58 -10.64
C LEU A 272 10.81 1.74 -11.65
N PRO A 273 10.14 1.61 -12.80
CA PRO A 273 9.97 2.75 -13.70
C PRO A 273 8.94 3.73 -13.16
N GLU A 274 8.99 4.98 -13.64
CA GLU A 274 7.97 5.96 -13.30
C GLU A 274 6.64 5.63 -13.99
N THR A 275 5.54 5.61 -13.23
CA THR A 275 4.19 5.24 -13.72
C THR A 275 3.28 6.46 -13.91
N LYS A 276 3.79 7.66 -13.62
CA LYS A 276 3.05 8.92 -13.69
C LYS A 276 2.53 9.23 -15.09
N ASP A 277 1.25 9.61 -15.17
CA ASP A 277 0.54 10.10 -16.37
C ASP A 277 0.51 9.13 -17.57
N VAL A 278 0.74 7.82 -17.33
CA VAL A 278 0.65 6.80 -18.38
C VAL A 278 -0.69 6.05 -18.28
N PRO A 279 -1.48 6.00 -19.36
CA PRO A 279 -2.68 5.14 -19.41
C PRO A 279 -2.31 3.69 -19.10
N ILE A 280 -3.14 3.02 -18.30
CA ILE A 280 -2.91 1.65 -17.82
C ILE A 280 -2.65 0.69 -18.99
N GLU A 281 -3.35 0.90 -20.11
CA GLU A 281 -3.31 0.11 -21.32
C GLU A 281 -1.96 0.25 -22.05
N GLU A 282 -1.32 1.41 -21.93
CA GLU A 282 -0.04 1.73 -22.57
C GLU A 282 1.16 1.42 -21.69
N MET A 283 0.96 1.13 -20.40
CA MET A 283 2.03 0.84 -19.44
C MET A 283 3.02 -0.21 -19.97
N THR A 284 2.51 -1.32 -20.52
CA THR A 284 3.34 -2.41 -21.07
C THR A 284 4.20 -1.94 -22.25
N GLN A 285 3.65 -1.10 -23.13
CA GLN A 285 4.34 -0.68 -24.35
C GLN A 285 5.29 0.51 -24.14
N ARG A 286 4.88 1.51 -23.36
CA ARG A 286 5.67 2.74 -23.17
C ARG A 286 6.71 2.60 -22.06
N VAL A 287 6.36 1.92 -20.98
CA VAL A 287 7.19 1.90 -19.77
C VAL A 287 8.04 0.63 -19.72
N TRP A 288 7.41 -0.53 -19.85
CA TRP A 288 8.11 -1.79 -19.64
C TRP A 288 9.02 -2.21 -20.80
N LYS A 289 8.64 -1.95 -22.07
CA LYS A 289 9.50 -2.21 -23.24
C LYS A 289 10.71 -1.29 -23.34
N GLN A 290 10.64 -0.08 -22.78
CA GLN A 290 11.76 0.88 -22.79
C GLN A 290 12.76 0.63 -21.65
N HIS A 291 12.35 -0.10 -20.60
CA HIS A 291 13.21 -0.37 -19.46
C HIS A 291 14.33 -1.38 -19.81
N TRP A 292 15.58 -0.99 -19.55
CA TRP A 292 16.78 -1.75 -19.90
C TRP A 292 16.76 -3.21 -19.41
N PHE A 293 16.24 -3.44 -18.20
CA PHE A 293 16.17 -4.78 -17.59
C PHE A 293 14.91 -5.58 -17.99
N TRP A 294 13.75 -4.91 -18.09
CA TRP A 294 12.47 -5.61 -18.24
C TRP A 294 12.09 -5.88 -19.69
N LYS A 295 12.67 -5.15 -20.65
CA LYS A 295 12.50 -5.35 -22.09
C LYS A 295 12.68 -6.81 -22.52
N ARG A 296 13.66 -7.52 -21.94
CA ARG A 296 13.97 -8.93 -22.26
C ARG A 296 12.81 -9.88 -21.97
N PHE A 297 11.90 -9.54 -21.06
CA PHE A 297 10.77 -10.39 -20.71
C PHE A 297 9.53 -10.13 -21.59
N ILE A 298 9.51 -9.01 -22.33
CA ILE A 298 8.38 -8.61 -23.16
C ILE A 298 8.67 -8.87 -24.66
N ASP A 299 9.89 -8.62 -25.14
CA ASP A 299 10.24 -8.82 -26.56
C ASP A 299 10.27 -10.30 -26.98
N ASP A 300 10.55 -11.22 -26.05
CA ASP A 300 10.57 -12.66 -26.34
C ASP A 300 9.16 -13.24 -26.63
N ASP A 301 8.09 -12.63 -26.11
CA ASP A 301 6.71 -13.12 -26.28
C ASP A 301 6.10 -12.71 -27.64
N GLU A 302 6.51 -11.58 -28.22
CA GLU A 302 6.10 -11.21 -29.59
C GLU A 302 6.76 -12.11 -30.64
N ARG A 303 7.96 -12.64 -30.36
CA ARG A 303 8.65 -13.59 -31.25
C ARG A 303 8.01 -14.98 -31.23
N THR A 304 7.50 -15.43 -30.10
CA THR A 304 6.75 -16.69 -30.00
C THR A 304 5.36 -16.58 -30.63
N ILE A 305 4.66 -15.46 -30.46
CA ILE A 305 3.32 -15.25 -31.07
C ILE A 305 3.41 -15.12 -32.60
N ASN A 306 4.44 -14.46 -33.13
CA ASN A 306 4.64 -14.32 -34.58
C ASN A 306 5.39 -15.51 -35.23
N GLY A 307 5.88 -16.47 -34.43
CA GLY A 307 6.56 -17.68 -34.92
C GLY A 307 5.63 -18.86 -35.18
N ASP A 308 4.35 -18.76 -34.78
CA ASP A 308 3.30 -19.77 -34.98
C ASP A 308 2.29 -19.35 -36.08
N VAL A 309 2.75 -18.65 -37.13
CA VAL A 309 1.98 -18.38 -38.37
C VAL A 309 2.65 -19.06 -39.56
#